data_AF-A0A662RUE2-F1
#
_entry.id   AF-A0A662RUE2-F1
#
_cell.length_a   1.000
_cell.length_b   1.000
_cell.length_c   1.000
_cell.angle_alpha   90.00
_cell.angle_beta   90.00
_cell.angle_gamma   90.00
#
_symmetry.space_group_name_H-M   'P 1'
#
loop_
_entity.id
_entity.type
_entity.pdbx_description
1 polymer ?
#
loop_
_entity_poly.entity_id
_entity_poly.type
_entity_poly.pdbx_seq_one_letter_code
_entity_poly.pdbx_strand_id
1 'polypeptide(L)'
;GGHTKYVRIYGPGVDVSKTWSGYTGDYHNITFDTPFTLKAGETYNYEIRTGSYPQIIHATSKSVIGGTITCTKFVDANGKEYTNWIPAIRLE
;
A
#
# COMPACT_ATOMS: atom_id res chain seq x y z
N GLY A 1 8.18 2.23 7.37
CA GLY A 1 7.30 1.13 6.94
C GLY A 1 5.98 1.68 6.46
N GLY A 2 5.51 1.30 5.28
CA GLY A 2 4.13 1.63 4.92
C GLY A 2 3.13 0.65 5.54
N HIS A 3 1.86 1.01 5.49
CA HIS A 3 0.73 0.17 5.87
C HIS A 3 -0.33 0.21 4.78
N THR A 4 -1.17 -0.83 4.72
CA THR A 4 -2.35 -0.81 3.85
C THR A 4 -3.44 0.05 4.48
N LYS A 5 -3.98 1.00 3.72
CA LYS A 5 -5.08 1.89 4.12
C LYS A 5 -6.43 1.41 3.62
N TYR A 6 -6.45 0.71 2.49
CA TYR A 6 -7.66 0.26 1.84
C TYR A 6 -7.37 -0.98 1.00
N VAL A 7 -8.29 -1.93 1.04
CA VAL A 7 -8.34 -3.08 0.13
C VAL A 7 -9.73 -3.16 -0.47
N ARG A 8 -9.80 -3.40 -1.76
CA ARG A 8 -11.01 -3.83 -2.47
C ARG A 8 -10.69 -5.07 -3.30
N ILE A 9 -11.62 -6.01 -3.32
CA ILE A 9 -11.59 -7.16 -4.23
C ILE A 9 -12.93 -7.15 -4.96
N TYR A 10 -12.90 -7.19 -6.29
CA TYR A 10 -14.10 -7.06 -7.10
C TYR A 10 -14.04 -7.90 -8.38
N GLY A 11 -15.18 -8.41 -8.82
CA GLY A 11 -15.28 -9.33 -9.96
C GLY A 11 -16.63 -10.06 -9.97
N PRO A 12 -16.71 -11.25 -10.59
CA PRO A 12 -17.96 -11.99 -10.79
C PRO A 12 -18.78 -12.20 -9.49
N GLY A 13 -19.76 -11.33 -9.26
CA GLY A 13 -20.64 -11.35 -8.09
C GLY A 13 -19.96 -11.00 -6.75
N VAL A 14 -18.72 -10.53 -6.77
CA VAL A 14 -17.95 -10.12 -5.57
C VAL A 14 -17.61 -8.65 -5.70
N ASP A 15 -17.94 -7.86 -4.68
CA ASP A 15 -17.45 -6.49 -4.50
C ASP A 15 -17.38 -6.20 -3.01
N VAL A 16 -16.19 -6.38 -2.44
CA VAL A 16 -15.93 -6.23 -1.02
C VAL A 16 -14.78 -5.25 -0.82
N SER A 17 -14.91 -4.38 0.17
CA SER A 17 -13.85 -3.44 0.53
C SER A 17 -13.75 -3.22 2.01
N LYS A 18 -12.56 -2.83 2.47
CA LYS A 18 -12.29 -2.52 3.87
C LYS A 18 -11.24 -1.41 3.94
N THR A 19 -11.54 -0.42 4.78
CA THR A 19 -10.63 0.68 5.10
C THR A 19 -10.01 0.44 6.46
N TRP A 20 -8.72 0.72 6.58
CA TRP A 20 -8.01 0.67 7.84
C TRP A 20 -8.54 1.74 8.80
N SER A 21 -8.95 1.33 10.00
CA SER A 21 -9.54 2.21 11.02
C SER A 21 -8.55 2.75 12.05
N GLY A 22 -7.24 2.50 11.87
CA GLY A 22 -6.18 2.95 12.76
C GLY A 22 -5.50 1.82 13.52
N TYR A 23 -4.58 2.20 14.41
CA TYR A 23 -3.73 1.29 15.17
C TYR A 23 -4.48 0.65 16.34
N THR A 24 -4.40 -0.67 16.47
CA THR A 24 -4.95 -1.45 17.61
C THR A 24 -3.91 -2.31 18.34
N GLY A 25 -2.66 -2.32 17.88
CA GLY A 25 -1.55 -3.14 18.41
C GLY A 25 -0.31 -3.01 17.52
N ASP A 26 0.65 -3.93 17.61
CA ASP A 26 1.91 -3.90 16.84
C ASP A 26 1.81 -4.53 15.43
N TYR A 27 0.87 -5.46 15.23
CA TYR A 27 0.57 -6.08 13.93
C TYR A 27 -0.77 -5.59 13.41
N HIS A 28 -0.89 -5.36 12.09
CA HIS A 28 -2.11 -4.81 11.50
C HIS A 28 -2.53 -5.65 10.31
N ASN A 29 -3.65 -6.36 10.47
CA ASN A 29 -4.34 -7.04 9.39
C ASN A 29 -5.58 -6.22 9.02
N ILE A 30 -5.91 -6.20 7.73
CA ILE A 30 -7.24 -5.81 7.27
C ILE A 30 -8.05 -7.09 7.14
N THR A 31 -9.00 -7.28 8.04
CA THR A 31 -9.92 -8.42 8.02
C THR A 31 -11.27 -7.96 7.51
N PHE A 32 -11.83 -8.68 6.55
CA PHE A 32 -13.20 -8.45 6.08
C PHE A 32 -14.18 -9.00 7.12
N ASP A 33 -15.25 -8.25 7.40
CA ASP A 33 -16.21 -8.62 8.44
C ASP A 33 -17.01 -9.88 8.05
N THR A 34 -17.23 -10.07 6.75
CA THR A 34 -18.01 -11.18 6.20
C THR A 34 -17.12 -12.01 5.27
N PRO A 35 -17.10 -13.35 5.43
CA PRO A 35 -16.41 -14.21 4.49
C PRO A 35 -17.09 -14.17 3.11
N PHE A 36 -16.30 -14.33 2.06
CA PHE A 36 -16.77 -14.40 0.67
C PHE A 36 -15.97 -15.46 -0.09
N THR A 37 -16.57 -15.99 -1.15
CA THR A 37 -15.99 -17.07 -1.95
C THR A 37 -15.55 -16.56 -3.31
N LEU A 38 -14.29 -16.81 -3.67
CA LEU A 38 -13.80 -16.66 -5.03
C LEU A 38 -13.94 -18.00 -5.76
N LYS A 39 -14.55 -17.99 -6.95
CA LYS A 39 -14.78 -19.22 -7.72
C LYS A 39 -13.54 -19.55 -8.56
N ALA A 40 -13.20 -20.83 -8.63
CA ALA A 40 -12.11 -21.29 -9.48
C ALA A 40 -12.40 -21.00 -10.96
N GLY A 41 -11.39 -20.55 -11.70
CA GLY A 41 -11.50 -20.20 -13.13
C GLY A 41 -12.02 -18.79 -13.42
N GLU A 42 -12.44 -18.04 -12.39
CA GLU A 42 -12.88 -16.65 -12.53
C GLU A 42 -11.74 -15.66 -12.27
N THR A 43 -11.75 -14.54 -12.98
CA THR A 43 -10.79 -13.44 -12.79
C THR A 43 -11.38 -12.39 -11.86
N TYR A 44 -10.62 -12.03 -10.82
CA TYR A 44 -10.95 -10.96 -9.89
C TYR A 44 -9.89 -9.88 -9.95
N ASN A 45 -10.31 -8.64 -9.77
CA ASN A 45 -9.45 -7.49 -9.64
C ASN A 45 -9.30 -7.12 -8.17
N TYR A 46 -8.18 -6.50 -7.83
CA TYR A 46 -7.96 -5.94 -6.50
C TYR A 46 -7.44 -4.52 -6.60
N GLU A 47 -7.80 -3.72 -5.60
CA GLU A 47 -7.23 -2.39 -5.38
C GLU A 47 -6.67 -2.34 -3.97
N ILE A 48 -5.37 -2.11 -3.85
CA ILE A 48 -4.69 -1.94 -2.57
C ILE A 48 -4.13 -0.51 -2.54
N ARG A 49 -4.62 0.32 -1.62
CA ARG A 49 -4.06 1.64 -1.36
C ARG A 49 -3.22 1.56 -0.10
N THR A 50 -1.96 1.94 -0.19
CA THR A 50 -1.03 1.99 0.95
C THR A 50 -0.88 3.41 1.49
N GLY A 51 -0.19 3.58 2.60
CA GLY A 51 0.31 4.87 3.07
C GLY A 51 1.64 4.68 3.78
N SER A 52 2.47 5.72 3.85
CA SER A 52 3.78 5.64 4.51
C SER A 52 3.71 6.03 5.99
N TYR A 53 4.42 5.31 6.85
CA TYR A 53 4.80 5.78 8.18
C TYR A 53 6.29 5.50 8.51
N PRO A 54 7.06 6.44 9.08
CA PRO A 54 6.76 7.87 9.24
C PRO A 54 6.61 8.57 7.87
N GLN A 55 6.38 9.89 7.89
CA GLN A 55 6.27 10.72 6.68
C GLN A 55 7.56 10.62 5.86
N ILE A 56 7.54 9.81 4.80
CA ILE A 56 8.68 9.69 3.88
C ILE A 56 8.64 10.88 2.93
N ILE A 57 9.78 11.55 2.77
CA ILE A 57 9.94 12.60 1.77
C ILE A 57 10.05 11.93 0.41
N HIS A 58 8.93 11.93 -0.33
CA HIS A 58 8.88 11.48 -1.71
C HIS A 58 9.21 12.64 -2.67
N ALA A 59 10.45 13.09 -2.64
CA ALA A 59 10.96 14.15 -3.50
C ALA A 59 12.42 13.89 -3.87
N THR A 60 12.84 14.36 -5.05
CA THR A 60 14.23 14.28 -5.50
C THR A 60 15.19 15.11 -4.64
N SER A 61 14.69 16.12 -3.93
CA SER A 61 15.46 16.83 -2.92
C SER A 61 14.59 17.41 -1.82
N LYS A 62 15.21 17.62 -0.65
CA LYS A 62 14.62 18.35 0.47
C LYS A 62 15.69 19.14 1.21
N SER A 63 15.45 20.45 1.33
CA SER A 63 16.25 21.31 2.19
C SER A 63 15.88 21.07 3.65
N VAL A 64 16.89 20.86 4.49
CA VAL A 64 16.79 20.65 5.94
C VAL A 64 17.82 21.51 6.65
N ILE A 65 17.71 21.65 7.97
CA ILE A 65 18.76 22.29 8.76
C ILE A 65 20.05 21.47 8.60
N GLY A 66 21.12 22.10 8.12
CA GLY A 66 22.42 21.45 7.90
C GLY A 66 22.70 21.00 6.46
N GLY A 67 21.78 21.17 5.51
CA GLY A 67 22.06 20.93 4.09
C GLY A 67 20.86 20.50 3.25
N THR A 68 21.15 19.94 2.07
CA THR A 68 20.14 19.41 1.15
C THR A 68 20.29 17.90 1.05
N ILE A 69 19.22 17.18 1.34
CA ILE A 69 19.11 15.75 1.06
C ILE A 69 18.72 15.60 -0.41
N THR A 70 19.43 14.78 -1.17
CA THR A 70 19.09 14.41 -2.56
C THR A 70 18.81 12.92 -2.65
N CYS A 71 17.81 12.56 -3.48
CA CYS A 71 17.51 11.17 -3.78
C CYS A 71 17.80 10.89 -5.25
N THR A 72 18.59 9.85 -5.51
CA THR A 72 18.96 9.43 -6.86
C THR A 72 17.90 8.53 -7.49
N LYS A 73 17.33 7.60 -6.71
CA LYS A 73 16.30 6.66 -7.15
C LYS A 73 15.39 6.26 -5.98
N PHE A 74 14.09 6.12 -6.24
CA PHE A 74 13.15 5.48 -5.33
C PHE A 74 12.67 4.17 -5.93
N VAL A 75 13.13 3.03 -5.41
CA VAL A 75 12.76 1.70 -5.90
C VAL A 75 11.97 0.96 -4.83
N ASP A 76 10.86 0.32 -5.20
CA ASP A 76 10.02 -0.43 -4.28
C ASP A 76 10.55 -1.84 -4.02
N ALA A 77 9.88 -2.58 -3.12
CA ALA A 77 10.26 -3.95 -2.80
C ALA A 77 10.05 -4.93 -3.98
N ASN A 78 9.37 -4.51 -5.05
CA ASN A 78 9.17 -5.26 -6.29
C ASN A 78 10.15 -4.85 -7.39
N GLY A 79 11.11 -3.97 -7.11
CA GLY A 79 12.14 -3.53 -8.05
C GLY A 79 11.71 -2.42 -9.02
N LYS A 80 10.55 -1.78 -8.80
CA LYS A 80 10.03 -0.73 -9.68
C LYS A 80 10.46 0.66 -9.19
N GLU A 81 10.91 1.50 -10.12
CA GLU A 81 11.32 2.88 -9.84
C GLU A 81 10.14 3.87 -9.88
N TYR A 82 10.15 4.84 -8.98
CA TYR A 82 9.12 5.85 -8.79
C TYR A 82 9.75 7.24 -8.61
N THR A 83 9.01 8.29 -8.96
CA THR A 83 9.44 9.69 -8.77
C THR A 83 8.62 10.43 -7.73
N ASN A 84 7.56 9.78 -7.22
CA ASN A 84 6.62 10.33 -6.26
C ASN A 84 6.14 9.24 -5.28
N TRP A 85 4.95 8.68 -5.52
CA TRP A 85 4.30 7.72 -4.68
C TRP A 85 4.84 6.31 -4.91
N ILE A 86 5.26 5.67 -3.83
CA ILE A 86 5.70 4.27 -3.85
C ILE A 86 4.68 3.38 -3.12
N PRO A 87 4.22 2.28 -3.73
CA PRO A 87 3.42 1.28 -3.03
C PRO A 87 4.27 0.60 -1.95
N ALA A 88 3.76 0.55 -0.72
CA ALA A 88 4.40 -0.21 0.35
C ALA A 88 3.86 -1.66 0.41
N ILE A 89 4.01 -2.39 -0.70
CA ILE A 89 3.65 -3.81 -0.80
C ILE A 89 4.77 -4.58 -1.48
N ARG A 90 4.92 -5.86 -1.10
CA ARG A 90 5.68 -6.84 -1.88
C ARG A 90 4.73 -7.97 -2.24
N LEU A 91 4.69 -8.34 -3.51
CA LEU A 91 4.01 -9.55 -3.95
C LEU A 91 5.06 -10.67 -3.94
N GLU A 92 4.80 -11.74 -3.19
CA GLU A 92 5.60 -12.97 -3.17
C GLU A 92 4.84 -14.11 -3.84
#